data_AF-A0A438DB84-F1
#
_entry.id   AF-A0A438DB84-F1
#
_cell.length_a   1.000
_cell.length_b   1.000
_cell.length_c   1.000
_cell.angle_alpha   90.00
_cell.angle_beta   90.00
_cell.angle_gamma   90.00
#
_symmetry.space_group_name_H-M   'P 1'
#
loop_
_entity.id
_entity.type
_entity.pdbx_description
1 polymer ?
#
loop_
_entity_poly.entity_id
_entity_poly.type
_entity_poly.pdbx_seq_one_letter_code
_entity_poly.pdbx_strand_id
1 'polypeptide(L)' 'MKENLQIFDWELSDDELAKIEQIPQRRGFSGQMFVHMMAFINPRRSFGMMTHDMLKMRTNYHEISDIGGGQW' A
#
# COMPACT_ATOMS: atom_id res chain seq x y z
N MET A 1 -14.31 1.10 27.08
CA MET A 1 -15.39 0.45 26.31
C MET A 1 -16.77 1.06 26.52
N LYS A 2 -17.12 1.61 27.70
CA LYS A 2 -18.44 2.26 27.89
C LYS A 2 -18.64 3.46 26.97
N GLU A 3 -17.59 4.26 26.74
CA GLU A 3 -17.61 5.43 25.86
C GLU A 3 -17.89 5.08 24.39
N ASN A 4 -17.41 3.93 23.90
CA ASN A 4 -17.69 3.47 22.53
C ASN A 4 -19.19 3.29 22.26
N LEU A 5 -20.01 3.11 23.30
CA LEU A 5 -21.46 2.95 23.17
C LEU A 5 -22.19 4.30 23.06
N GLN A 6 -21.54 5.39 23.44
CA GLN A 6 -22.12 6.74 23.39
C GLN A 6 -22.01 7.38 21.99
N ILE A 7 -21.41 6.69 21.02
CA ILE A 7 -21.23 7.19 19.65
C ILE A 7 -22.54 7.37 18.88
N PHE A 8 -23.65 6.82 19.38
CA PHE A 8 -24.95 6.89 18.72
C PHE A 8 -25.75 8.14 19.11
N ASP A 9 -25.34 8.85 20.16
CA ASP A 9 -26.08 10.00 20.69
C ASP A 9 -25.63 11.35 20.08
N TRP A 10 -24.64 11.34 19.19
CA TRP A 10 -24.09 12.55 18.57
C TRP A 10 -23.77 12.32 17.08
N GLU A 11 -23.68 13.42 16.34
CA GLU A 11 -23.38 13.43 14.91
C GLU A 11 -22.32 14.48 14.61
N LEU A 12 -21.51 14.25 13.59
CA LEU A 12 -20.51 15.19 13.09
C LEU A 12 -21.17 16.18 12.13
N SER A 13 -20.78 17.45 12.22
CA SER A 13 -21.15 18.43 11.19
C SER A 13 -20.41 18.17 9.87
N ASP A 14 -20.94 18.70 8.77
CA ASP A 14 -20.31 18.61 7.44
C ASP A 14 -18.86 19.16 7.45
N ASP A 15 -18.62 20.24 8.19
CA ASP A 15 -17.28 20.83 8.34
C ASP A 15 -16.30 19.91 9.08
N GLU A 16 -16.77 19.14 10.06
CA GLU A 16 -15.95 18.17 10.79
C GLU A 16 -15.68 16.94 9.95
N LEU A 17 -16.66 16.48 9.18
CA LEU A 17 -16.49 15.41 8.18
C LEU A 17 -15.44 15.81 7.14
N ALA A 18 -15.51 17.03 6.61
CA ALA A 18 -14.54 17.55 5.64
C ALA A 18 -13.10 17.60 6.20
N LYS A 19 -12.92 17.79 7.51
CA LYS A 19 -11.59 17.71 8.16
C LYS A 19 -11.08 16.28 8.25
N ILE A 20 -11.95 15.29 8.47
CA ILE A 20 -11.57 13.87 8.52
C ILE A 20 -11.05 13.40 7.17
N GLU A 21 -11.64 13.88 6.07
CA GLU A 21 -11.20 13.54 4.71
C GLU A 21 -9.77 14.01 4.40
N GLN A 22 -9.31 15.06 5.08
CA GLN A 22 -7.94 15.58 4.90
C GLN A 22 -6.89 14.77 5.66
N ILE A 23 -7.29 13.82 6.51
CA ILE A 23 -6.36 12.99 7.28
C ILE A 23 -5.61 12.04 6.32
N PRO A 24 -4.26 12.04 6.29
CA PRO A 24 -3.49 11.15 5.44
C PRO A 24 -3.79 9.67 5.73
N GLN A 25 -4.32 8.97 4.73
CA GLN A 25 -4.72 7.57 4.87
C GLN A 25 -3.52 6.63 4.75
N ARG A 26 -3.38 5.71 5.71
CA ARG A 26 -2.39 4.62 5.69
C ARG A 26 -3.02 3.34 6.26
N ARG A 27 -2.63 2.17 5.73
CA ARG A 27 -3.07 0.89 6.29
C ARG A 27 -2.44 0.68 7.67
N GLY A 28 -3.25 0.57 8.72
CA GLY A 28 -2.77 0.29 10.08
C GLY A 28 -2.22 -1.13 10.26
N PHE A 29 -2.72 -2.09 9.46
CA PHE A 29 -2.22 -3.46 9.42
C PHE A 29 -2.09 -3.90 7.96
N SER A 30 -0.89 -4.33 7.56
CA SER A 30 -0.58 -4.69 6.17
C SER A 30 -1.09 -6.08 5.78
N GLY A 31 -1.46 -6.92 6.77
CA GLY A 31 -1.95 -8.27 6.52
C GLY A 31 -0.92 -9.19 5.87
N GLN A 32 0.38 -8.85 5.93
CA GLN A 32 1.45 -9.57 5.24
C GLN A 32 1.51 -11.06 5.58
N MET A 33 1.11 -11.45 6.80
CA MET A 33 1.02 -12.87 7.19
C MET A 33 0.02 -13.67 6.36
N PHE A 34 -0.97 -13.01 5.75
CA PHE A 34 -1.98 -13.61 4.89
C PHE A 34 -1.63 -13.49 3.40
N VAL A 35 -0.50 -12.85 3.08
CA VAL A 35 -0.01 -12.68 1.71
C VAL A 35 0.97 -13.81 1.41
N HIS A 36 0.64 -14.65 0.42
CA HIS A 36 1.50 -15.75 0.01
C HIS A 36 2.87 -15.24 -0.47
N MET A 37 3.96 -15.96 -0.14
CA MET A 37 5.34 -15.57 -0.46
C MET A 37 5.55 -15.18 -1.93
N MET A 38 4.91 -15.88 -2.87
CA MET A 38 5.00 -15.56 -4.31
C MET A 38 4.39 -14.21 -4.70
N ALA A 39 3.54 -13.60 -3.89
CA ALA A 39 3.03 -12.25 -4.11
C ALA A 39 4.04 -11.15 -3.74
N PHE A 40 5.07 -11.47 -2.94
CA PHE A 40 6.21 -10.57 -2.69
C PHE A 40 7.24 -10.63 -3.83
N ILE A 41 7.39 -11.79 -4.49
CA ILE A 41 8.31 -11.97 -5.62
C ILE A 41 7.68 -11.49 -6.93
N ASN A 42 6.36 -11.62 -7.09
CA ASN A 42 5.61 -11.09 -8.23
C ASN A 42 4.73 -9.92 -7.81
N PRO A 43 5.22 -8.66 -7.88
CA PRO A 43 4.44 -7.49 -7.49
C PRO A 43 3.17 -7.27 -8.35
N ARG A 44 3.00 -7.99 -9.47
CA ARG A 44 1.75 -8.02 -10.24
C ARG A 44 0.61 -8.76 -9.53
N ARG A 45 0.89 -9.57 -8.51
CA ARG A 45 -0.11 -10.38 -7.78
C ARG A 45 -0.49 -9.82 -6.42
N SER A 46 0.16 -8.76 -5.95
CA SER A 46 -0.24 -8.04 -4.74
C SER A 46 -1.01 -6.78 -5.14
N PHE A 47 -2.32 -6.76 -4.86
CA PHE A 47 -3.14 -5.56 -5.01
C PHE A 47 -2.66 -4.50 -4.00
N GLY A 48 -1.75 -3.63 -4.45
CA GLY A 48 -1.36 -2.40 -3.77
C GLY A 48 0.00 -2.40 -3.05
N MET A 49 0.95 -3.27 -3.38
CA MET A 49 2.31 -3.21 -2.79
C MET A 49 3.41 -3.17 -3.87
N MET A 50 3.54 -2.03 -4.55
CA MET A 50 4.83 -1.65 -5.12
C MET A 50 5.30 -0.41 -4.37
N THR A 51 6.20 -0.59 -3.40
CA THR A 51 6.84 0.54 -2.72
C THR A 51 7.83 1.23 -3.66
N HIS A 52 8.20 2.47 -3.36
CA HIS A 52 9.16 3.25 -4.16
C HIS A 52 10.51 2.51 -4.33
N ASP A 53 10.95 1.75 -3.33
CA ASP A 53 12.19 0.95 -3.41
C ASP A 53 12.04 -0.27 -4.33
N MET A 54 10.87 -0.91 -4.36
CA MET A 54 10.59 -2.01 -5.30
C MET A 54 10.48 -1.52 -6.76
N LEU A 55 10.02 -0.28 -6.97
CA LEU A 55 10.03 0.39 -8.28
C LEU A 55 11.46 0.62 -8.79
N LYS A 56 12.38 1.05 -7.92
CA LYS A 56 13.81 1.24 -8.27
C LYS A 56 14.53 -0.06 -8.62
N MET A 57 14.15 -1.17 -7.99
CA MET A 57 14.65 -2.49 -8.39
C MET A 57 14.11 -2.90 -9.76
N ARG A 58 12.82 -2.67 -10.03
CA ARG A 58 12.21 -2.98 -11.33
C ARG A 58 12.85 -2.21 -12.49
N THR A 59 13.17 -0.92 -12.30
CA THR A 59 13.85 -0.13 -13.35
C THR A 59 15.28 -0.63 -13.59
N ASN A 60 16.01 -1.00 -12.54
CA ASN A 60 17.36 -1.57 -12.68
C ASN A 60 17.37 -2.91 -13.45
N TYR A 61 16.40 -3.81 -13.21
CA TYR A 61 16.37 -5.09 -13.94
C TYR A 61 16.13 -4.93 -15.46
N HIS A 62 15.36 -3.91 -15.89
CA HIS A 62 15.21 -3.62 -17.33
C HIS A 62 16.48 -3.00 -17.93
N GLU A 63 17.18 -2.13 -17.19
CA GLU A 63 18.45 -1.57 -17.66
C GLU A 63 19.55 -2.62 -17.80
N ILE A 64 19.56 -3.67 -16.97
CA ILE A 64 20.55 -4.76 -17.04
C ILE A 64 20.23 -5.76 -18.17
N SER A 65 18.96 -5.99 -18.50
CA SER A 65 18.59 -6.91 -19.59
C SER A 65 18.94 -6.40 -20.99
N ASP A 66 19.12 -5.08 -21.14
CA ASP A 66 19.50 -4.45 -22.41
C ASP A 66 21.03 -4.44 -22.65
N ILE A 67 21.83 -4.88 -21.66
CA ILE A 67 23.31 -4.91 -21.75
C ILE A 67 23.84 -6.31 -22.14
N GLY A 68 22.96 -7.32 -22.27
CA GLY A 68 23.34 -8.72 -22.48
C GLY A 68 23.34 -9.23 -23.93
N GLY A 69 23.34 -8.35 -24.93
CA GLY A 69 23.36 -8.71 -26.36
C GLY A 69 24.76 -8.71 -26.97
N GLY A 70 25.71 -9.44 -26.39
CA GLY A 70 27.08 -9.59 -26.92
C GLY A 70 27.35 -11.02 -27.37
N GLN A 71 27.60 -11.21 -28.67
CA GLN A 71 28.04 -12.47 -29.28
C GLN A 71 29.31 -13.03 -28.62
N TRP A 72 29.24 -14.28 -28.14
CA TRP A 72 30.06 -15.47 -28.43
C TRP A 72 29.99 -16.44 -27.24
#